data_AF-A0A8J7GB96-F1
#
_entry.id   AF-A0A8J7GB96-F1
#
_cell.length_a   1.000
_cell.length_b   1.000
_cell.length_c   1.000
_cell.angle_alpha   90.00
_cell.angle_beta   90.00
_cell.angle_gamma   90.00
#
_symmetry.space_group_name_H-M   'P 1'
#
loop_
_entity.id
_entity.type
_entity.pdbx_description
1 polymer ?
#
loop_
_entity_poly.entity_id
_entity_poly.type
_entity_poly.pdbx_seq_one_letter_code
_entity_poly.pdbx_strand_id
1 'polypeptide(L)'
;MTDDILDSPTEWVAQHIRRYVDTDGRDGGRLHGNDILLLVTRGRRTGRLRRTALIYGRDGDSVVLVASNGGAPRHPAWYLNLAAEPAVEVQIGAERYAGAARGSGARGVRAGEGAPVAGDGGAVPPLRRVPGGGRARHPAGGGREGLTGVRKNQGVAGRGTPATALLARRKLTHVVHEYPHDPGAASFGAEAVEALGVEAGRVFKTLVTDVDGTLTVAVVPVAGSLDLKGLAAAVGGKRAAMADPVLAERTTGYVRGGISPLGQRKRLPTVVDSSAADFATVYVSAGRRGLEIELSPADLVELTGAVLAPIAAA
;
A
#
# COMPACT_ATOMS: atom_id res chain seq x y z
N MET A 1 4.58 36.54 -0.55
CA MET A 1 3.43 35.80 -0.01
C MET A 1 3.50 34.41 -0.60
N THR A 2 4.08 33.46 0.12
CA THR A 2 4.12 32.05 -0.29
C THR A 2 2.70 31.52 -0.14
N ASP A 3 2.04 31.18 -1.25
CA ASP A 3 0.75 30.49 -1.20
C ASP A 3 0.92 29.24 -0.32
N ASP A 4 0.14 29.13 0.77
CA ASP A 4 0.18 27.95 1.65
C ASP A 4 -0.16 26.70 0.84
N ILE A 5 0.86 25.89 0.56
CA ILE A 5 0.72 24.60 -0.12
C ILE A 5 0.09 23.63 0.87
N LEU A 6 -1.10 23.13 0.53
CA LEU A 6 -1.77 22.10 1.30
C LEU A 6 -1.25 20.73 0.90
N ASP A 7 -0.63 20.02 1.83
CA ASP A 7 -0.28 18.62 1.64
C ASP A 7 -1.54 17.74 1.61
N SER A 8 -1.36 16.51 1.15
CA SER A 8 -2.42 15.50 1.13
C SER A 8 -3.14 15.46 2.49
N PRO A 9 -4.49 15.44 2.53
CA PRO A 9 -5.23 15.28 3.78
C PRO A 9 -5.01 13.92 4.45
N THR A 10 -4.38 12.97 3.74
CA THR A 10 -3.94 11.69 4.27
C THR A 10 -2.66 11.88 5.08
N GLU A 11 -2.73 11.71 6.40
CA GLU A 11 -1.64 12.08 7.33
C GLU A 11 -0.30 11.39 7.03
N TRP A 12 -0.29 10.10 6.64
CA TRP A 12 0.96 9.43 6.29
C TRP A 12 1.58 9.98 5.00
N VAL A 13 0.75 10.37 4.02
CA VAL A 13 1.21 11.03 2.79
C VAL A 13 1.74 12.41 3.13
N ALA A 14 1.07 13.15 4.01
CA ALA A 14 1.56 14.43 4.52
C ALA A 14 2.88 14.28 5.27
N GLN A 15 3.05 13.24 6.08
CA GLN A 15 4.30 12.96 6.78
C GLN A 15 5.41 12.53 5.81
N HIS A 16 5.10 11.71 4.81
CA HIS A 16 6.05 11.35 3.75
C HIS A 16 6.47 12.59 2.96
N ILE A 17 5.53 13.44 2.57
CA ILE A 17 5.80 14.72 1.92
C ILE A 17 6.70 15.60 2.81
N ARG A 18 6.41 15.71 4.12
CA ARG A 18 7.26 16.45 5.06
C ARG A 18 8.69 15.90 5.07
N ARG A 19 8.87 14.59 5.26
CA ARG A 19 10.21 13.95 5.20
C ARG A 19 10.91 14.19 3.86
N TYR A 20 10.16 14.10 2.76
CA TYR A 20 10.69 14.37 1.41
C TYR A 20 11.18 15.81 1.30
N VAL A 21 10.36 16.78 1.69
CA VAL A 21 10.66 18.20 1.57
C VAL A 21 11.83 18.59 2.47
N ASP A 22 11.84 18.11 3.72
CA ASP A 22 12.88 18.43 4.71
C ASP A 22 14.26 17.86 4.34
N THR A 23 14.29 16.83 3.49
CA THR A 23 15.53 16.13 3.14
C THR A 23 15.91 16.28 1.67
N ASP A 24 15.17 17.09 0.90
CA ASP A 24 15.31 17.22 -0.54
C ASP A 24 15.27 15.86 -1.25
N GLY A 25 14.30 15.03 -0.84
CA GLY A 25 14.01 13.70 -1.40
C GLY A 25 15.03 12.62 -1.05
N ARG A 26 16.01 12.89 -0.17
CA ARG A 26 16.90 11.82 0.35
C ARG A 26 16.13 10.79 1.17
N ASP A 27 15.15 11.25 1.95
CA ASP A 27 14.14 10.41 2.58
C ASP A 27 12.83 10.57 1.80
N GLY A 28 12.19 9.46 1.42
CA GLY A 28 10.94 9.48 0.67
C GLY A 28 11.06 9.63 -0.85
N GLY A 29 12.25 9.88 -1.42
CA GLY A 29 12.50 9.87 -2.87
C GLY A 29 12.29 8.50 -3.54
N ARG A 30 12.36 7.43 -2.74
CA ARG A 30 12.09 6.04 -3.14
C ARG A 30 11.05 5.48 -2.17
N LEU A 31 9.99 4.89 -2.69
CA LEU A 31 8.97 4.23 -1.89
C LEU A 31 8.55 2.93 -2.57
N HIS A 32 8.67 1.80 -1.85
CA HIS A 32 8.37 0.46 -2.38
C HIS A 32 9.07 0.13 -3.71
N GLY A 33 10.35 0.55 -3.85
CA GLY A 33 11.14 0.31 -5.07
C GLY A 33 10.87 1.26 -6.23
N ASN A 34 9.86 2.12 -6.11
CA ASN A 34 9.48 3.10 -7.12
C ASN A 34 10.09 4.46 -6.81
N ASP A 35 10.40 5.21 -7.86
CA ASP A 35 10.84 6.59 -7.74
C ASP A 35 9.63 7.49 -7.49
N ILE A 36 9.75 8.38 -6.51
CA ILE A 36 8.69 9.28 -6.07
C ILE A 36 9.06 10.71 -6.41
N LEU A 37 8.07 11.44 -6.92
CA LEU A 37 8.10 12.89 -7.05
C LEU A 37 7.01 13.53 -6.20
N LEU A 38 7.18 14.82 -5.90
CA LEU A 38 6.09 15.63 -5.37
C LEU A 38 5.49 16.45 -6.50
N LEU A 39 4.17 16.34 -6.67
CA LEU A 39 3.40 17.12 -7.62
C LEU A 39 2.62 18.19 -6.87
N VAL A 40 2.77 19.45 -7.27
CA VAL A 40 1.96 20.58 -6.81
C VAL A 40 1.01 21.00 -7.92
N THR A 41 -0.28 21.09 -7.59
CA THR A 41 -1.36 21.50 -8.50
C THR A 41 -2.22 22.58 -7.86
N ARG A 42 -2.89 23.41 -8.67
CA ARG A 42 -3.91 24.33 -8.16
C ARG A 42 -5.25 23.63 -8.05
N GLY A 43 -5.86 23.60 -6.86
CA GLY A 43 -7.13 22.95 -6.62
C GLY A 43 -8.26 23.61 -7.41
N ARG A 44 -8.85 22.92 -8.40
CA ARG A 44 -9.82 23.52 -9.35
C ARG A 44 -11.07 24.15 -8.71
N ARG A 45 -11.47 23.68 -7.53
CA ARG A 45 -12.63 24.21 -6.78
C ARG A 45 -12.25 25.27 -5.77
N THR A 46 -11.02 25.21 -5.25
CA THR A 46 -10.61 25.98 -4.07
C THR A 46 -9.59 27.07 -4.38
N GLY A 47 -8.96 27.04 -5.56
CA GLY A 47 -7.87 27.95 -5.93
C GLY A 47 -6.55 27.72 -5.17
N ARG A 48 -6.57 27.03 -4.02
CA ARG A 48 -5.38 26.74 -3.19
C ARG A 48 -4.43 25.73 -3.84
N LEU A 49 -3.12 25.91 -3.62
CA LEU A 49 -2.11 24.94 -4.03
C LEU A 49 -2.21 23.65 -3.20
N ARG A 50 -2.04 22.50 -3.87
CA ARG A 50 -2.09 21.17 -3.26
C ARG A 50 -0.90 20.35 -3.68
N ARG A 51 -0.24 19.70 -2.72
CA ARG A 51 0.92 18.82 -2.95
C ARG A 51 0.61 17.37 -2.62
N THR A 52 1.04 16.47 -3.50
CA THR A 52 0.90 15.02 -3.33
C THR A 52 2.18 14.32 -3.75
N ALA A 53 2.49 13.19 -3.12
CA ALA A 53 3.57 12.30 -3.55
C ALA A 53 3.03 11.29 -4.56
N LEU A 54 3.73 11.08 -5.67
CA LEU A 54 3.31 10.17 -6.74
C LEU A 54 4.49 9.34 -7.25
N ILE A 55 4.20 8.09 -7.61
CA ILE A 55 5.08 7.28 -8.45
C ILE A 55 5.12 7.91 -9.84
N TYR A 56 6.31 8.00 -10.42
CA TYR A 56 6.49 8.48 -11.77
C TYR A 56 7.39 7.56 -12.59
N GLY A 57 7.20 7.58 -13.90
CA GLY A 57 8.12 7.01 -14.88
C GLY A 57 8.83 8.12 -15.65
N ARG A 58 9.84 7.75 -16.42
CA ARG A 58 10.51 8.64 -17.38
C ARG A 58 10.31 8.13 -18.80
N ASP A 59 10.08 9.05 -19.72
CA ASP A 59 10.11 8.83 -21.16
C ASP A 59 10.98 9.92 -21.80
N GLY A 60 12.23 9.58 -22.10
CA GLY A 60 13.28 10.56 -22.40
C GLY A 60 13.40 11.60 -21.28
N ASP A 61 13.27 12.88 -21.65
CA ASP A 61 13.30 14.01 -20.71
C ASP A 61 11.94 14.27 -20.02
N SER A 62 10.89 13.52 -20.39
CA SER A 62 9.55 13.71 -19.85
C SER A 62 9.31 12.89 -18.59
N VAL A 63 8.61 13.51 -17.64
CA VAL A 63 8.07 12.83 -16.46
C VAL A 63 6.67 12.32 -16.81
N VAL A 64 6.46 11.02 -16.65
CA VAL A 64 5.19 10.36 -16.92
C VAL A 64 4.50 10.03 -15.61
N LEU A 65 3.30 10.58 -15.43
CA LEU A 65 2.41 10.28 -14.33
C LEU A 65 1.19 9.53 -14.86
N VAL A 66 0.88 8.40 -14.24
CA VAL A 66 -0.35 7.67 -14.56
C VAL A 66 -1.44 8.19 -13.64
N ALA A 67 -2.52 8.72 -14.21
CA ALA A 67 -3.72 9.16 -13.49
C ALA A 67 -4.56 8.00 -12.96
N SER A 68 -3.89 7.01 -12.37
CA SER A 68 -4.51 5.89 -11.69
C SER A 68 -4.93 6.34 -10.29
N ASN A 69 -6.17 6.05 -9.96
CA ASN A 69 -6.70 6.17 -8.61
C ASN A 69 -6.96 4.76 -8.06
N GLY A 70 -5.99 3.85 -8.24
CA GLY A 70 -6.13 2.44 -7.90
C GLY A 70 -7.25 1.74 -8.66
N GLY A 71 -7.47 2.07 -9.94
CA GLY A 71 -8.55 1.48 -10.74
C GLY A 71 -9.95 2.00 -10.45
N ALA A 72 -10.12 2.95 -9.51
CA ALA A 72 -11.42 3.55 -9.22
C ALA A 72 -12.06 4.17 -10.49
N PRO A 73 -13.40 4.14 -10.62
CA PRO A 73 -14.11 4.69 -11.78
C PRO A 73 -14.02 6.23 -11.88
N ARG A 74 -13.39 6.87 -10.88
CA ARG A 74 -13.20 8.31 -10.81
C ARG A 74 -11.72 8.63 -10.83
N HIS A 75 -11.35 9.57 -11.70
CA HIS A 75 -9.99 10.11 -11.75
C HIS A 75 -9.57 10.72 -10.41
N PRO A 76 -8.26 10.66 -10.07
CA PRO A 76 -7.77 11.22 -8.83
C PRO A 76 -7.90 12.76 -8.84
N ALA A 77 -8.04 13.36 -7.65
CA ALA A 77 -8.29 14.78 -7.53
C ALA A 77 -7.20 15.65 -8.18
N TRP A 78 -5.93 15.22 -8.10
CA TRP A 78 -4.81 15.91 -8.74
C TRP A 78 -4.93 15.91 -10.27
N TYR A 79 -5.36 14.81 -10.89
CA TYR A 79 -5.56 14.75 -12.35
C TYR A 79 -6.65 15.72 -12.78
N LEU A 80 -7.76 15.73 -12.05
CA LEU A 80 -8.85 16.64 -12.34
C LEU A 80 -8.46 18.11 -12.11
N ASN A 81 -7.50 18.40 -11.22
CA ASN A 81 -6.91 19.73 -11.11
C ASN A 81 -6.11 20.08 -12.37
N LEU A 82 -5.24 19.18 -12.85
CA LEU A 82 -4.46 19.38 -14.08
C LEU A 82 -5.31 19.54 -15.32
N ALA A 83 -6.43 18.82 -15.41
CA ALA A 83 -7.37 18.94 -16.51
C ALA A 83 -8.04 20.33 -16.57
N ALA A 84 -8.15 21.02 -15.42
CA ALA A 84 -8.72 22.36 -15.34
C ALA A 84 -7.66 23.46 -15.46
N GLU A 85 -6.47 23.25 -14.87
CA GLU A 85 -5.33 24.16 -14.93
C GLU A 85 -4.06 23.31 -15.08
N PRO A 86 -3.44 23.28 -16.27
CA PRO A 86 -2.31 22.41 -16.54
C PRO A 86 -1.01 22.86 -15.89
N ALA A 87 -0.91 24.08 -15.33
CA ALA A 87 0.28 24.53 -14.63
C ALA A 87 0.59 23.69 -13.39
N VAL A 88 1.85 23.25 -13.29
CA VAL A 88 2.35 22.39 -12.20
C VAL A 88 3.71 22.84 -11.71
N GLU A 89 3.99 22.47 -10.46
CA GLU A 89 5.36 22.32 -9.98
C GLU A 89 5.62 20.85 -9.65
N VAL A 90 6.83 20.39 -10.00
CA VAL A 90 7.29 19.03 -9.74
C VAL A 90 8.59 19.11 -8.97
N GLN A 91 8.72 18.35 -7.88
CA GLN A 91 9.98 18.14 -7.17
C GLN A 91 10.45 16.70 -7.34
N ILE A 92 11.70 16.53 -7.80
CA ILE A 92 12.40 15.24 -7.89
C ILE A 92 13.73 15.40 -7.16
N GLY A 93 13.85 14.78 -5.98
CA GLY A 93 14.99 15.01 -5.10
C GLY A 93 15.09 16.49 -4.71
N ALA A 94 16.29 17.05 -4.90
CA ALA A 94 16.56 18.47 -4.68
C ALA A 94 16.11 19.37 -5.83
N GLU A 95 15.76 18.80 -6.98
CA GLU A 95 15.40 19.58 -8.16
C GLU A 95 13.92 19.91 -8.19
N ARG A 96 13.59 21.15 -8.57
CA ARG A 96 12.22 21.62 -8.75
C ARG A 96 12.03 22.20 -10.14
N TYR A 97 10.92 21.85 -10.77
CA TYR A 97 10.58 22.25 -12.12
C TYR A 97 9.17 22.84 -12.14
N ALA A 98 9.01 24.00 -12.77
CA ALA A 98 7.70 24.51 -13.15
C ALA A 98 7.41 24.09 -14.60
N GLY A 99 6.17 23.69 -14.89
CA GLY A 99 5.80 23.23 -16.21
C GLY A 99 4.29 23.20 -16.44
N ALA A 100 3.90 22.65 -17.58
CA ALA A 100 2.50 22.39 -17.90
C ALA A 100 2.30 20.90 -18.20
N ALA A 101 1.35 20.27 -17.52
CA ALA A 101 0.95 18.90 -17.80
C ALA A 101 0.18 18.82 -19.12
N ARG A 102 0.39 17.74 -19.88
CA ARG A 102 -0.37 17.44 -21.10
C ARG A 102 -0.88 16.01 -21.02
N GLY A 103 -2.13 15.80 -21.44
CA GLY A 103 -2.69 14.46 -21.55
C GLY A 103 -2.09 13.72 -22.73
N SER A 104 -1.55 12.53 -22.50
CA SER A 104 -1.29 11.55 -23.56
C SER A 104 -2.50 10.62 -23.63
N GLY A 105 -3.25 10.68 -24.72
CA GLY A 105 -4.38 9.77 -24.94
C GLY A 105 -3.84 8.36 -25.20
N ALA A 106 -3.83 7.48 -24.19
CA ALA A 106 -3.46 6.09 -24.39
C ALA A 106 -4.58 5.35 -25.12
N ARG A 107 -4.37 4.96 -26.38
CA ARG A 107 -5.12 3.85 -26.99
C ARG A 107 -4.74 2.59 -26.22
N GLY A 108 -5.73 1.87 -25.71
CA GLY A 108 -5.52 0.72 -24.84
C GLY A 108 -4.59 -0.33 -25.48
N VAL A 109 -3.49 -0.63 -24.80
CA VAL A 109 -2.63 -1.78 -25.11
C VAL A 109 -3.02 -2.90 -24.14
N ARG A 110 -3.56 -4.00 -24.67
CA ARG A 110 -3.80 -5.24 -23.89
C ARG A 110 -2.45 -5.89 -23.59
N ALA A 111 -2.28 -6.37 -22.36
CA ALA A 111 -1.14 -7.18 -21.97
C ALA A 111 -1.15 -8.51 -22.74
N GLY A 112 -0.28 -8.61 -23.74
CA GLY A 112 0.02 -9.81 -24.51
C GLY A 112 1.41 -9.64 -25.13
N GLU A 113 2.22 -10.68 -25.01
CA GLU A 113 3.64 -10.74 -25.42
C GLU A 113 3.90 -10.14 -26.82
N GLY A 114 4.93 -9.31 -26.95
CA GLY A 114 5.40 -8.81 -28.25
C GLY A 114 6.36 -7.62 -28.18
N ALA A 115 7.46 -7.72 -28.92
CA ALA A 115 8.60 -6.81 -29.10
C ALA A 115 8.30 -5.30 -29.31
N PRO A 116 9.30 -4.39 -29.13
CA PRO A 116 9.08 -2.96 -29.15
C PRO A 116 8.80 -2.45 -30.57
N VAL A 117 7.83 -1.54 -30.69
CA VAL A 117 7.54 -0.80 -31.92
C VAL A 117 8.07 0.62 -31.77
N ALA A 118 8.80 1.09 -32.79
CA ALA A 118 9.41 2.41 -32.88
C ALA A 118 8.50 3.44 -33.59
N GLY A 119 8.76 4.73 -33.30
CA GLY A 119 8.31 5.91 -34.06
C GLY A 119 7.05 6.60 -33.48
N ASP A 120 6.92 7.93 -33.39
CA ASP A 120 7.64 8.99 -34.11
C ASP A 120 7.60 10.32 -33.33
N GLY A 121 8.62 11.15 -33.55
CA GLY A 121 8.93 12.33 -32.77
C GLY A 121 8.05 13.56 -33.04
N GLY A 122 7.67 14.24 -31.97
CA GLY A 122 7.31 15.66 -31.97
C GLY A 122 8.16 16.37 -30.91
N ALA A 123 9.04 17.27 -31.33
CA ALA A 123 9.94 17.99 -30.43
C ALA A 123 9.15 18.88 -29.44
N VAL A 124 9.45 18.75 -28.15
CA VAL A 124 8.86 19.53 -27.05
C VAL A 124 9.98 20.34 -26.38
N PRO A 125 9.77 21.63 -26.04
CA PRO A 125 10.83 22.46 -25.47
C PRO A 125 11.22 22.04 -24.05
N PRO A 126 12.49 22.24 -23.64
CA PRO A 126 13.01 21.75 -22.37
C PRO A 126 12.42 22.49 -21.16
N LEU A 127 12.24 21.75 -20.07
CA LEU A 127 11.86 22.27 -18.75
C LEU A 127 12.90 23.28 -18.26
N ARG A 128 12.48 24.49 -17.90
CA ARG A 128 13.38 25.52 -17.35
C ARG A 128 13.64 25.25 -15.86
N ARG A 129 14.92 25.05 -15.53
CA ARG A 129 15.43 24.94 -14.15
C ARG A 129 15.27 26.29 -13.44
N VAL A 130 14.70 26.28 -12.24
CA VAL A 130 14.64 27.47 -11.38
C VAL A 130 15.80 27.40 -10.36
N PRO A 131 16.66 28.43 -10.20
CA PRO A 131 17.75 28.39 -9.23
C PRO A 131 17.24 28.48 -7.78
N GLY A 132 17.50 27.45 -6.97
CA GLY A 132 17.34 27.52 -5.51
C GLY A 132 18.48 28.30 -4.86
N GLY A 133 18.14 29.36 -4.13
CA GLY A 133 19.08 30.30 -3.53
C GLY A 133 19.79 29.78 -2.26
N GLY A 134 21.00 30.30 -2.05
CA GLY A 134 21.57 30.54 -0.72
C GLY A 134 22.34 29.41 -0.05
N ARG A 135 23.65 29.29 -0.35
CA ARG A 135 24.61 28.56 0.49
C ARG A 135 24.76 29.24 1.85
N ALA A 136 24.50 28.53 2.94
CA ALA A 136 25.08 28.85 4.25
C ALA A 136 26.28 27.92 4.50
N ARG A 137 27.46 28.51 4.69
CA ARG A 137 28.69 27.83 5.13
C ARG A 137 28.68 27.73 6.66
N HIS A 138 29.11 26.60 7.22
CA HIS A 138 29.71 26.56 8.56
C HIS A 138 30.75 25.42 8.64
N PRO A 139 31.72 25.51 9.58
CA PRO A 139 33.10 25.14 9.34
C PRO A 139 33.48 23.76 9.88
N ALA A 140 34.64 23.30 9.45
CA ALA A 140 35.32 22.10 9.90
C ALA A 140 35.76 22.18 11.37
N GLY A 141 35.65 21.06 12.08
CA GLY A 141 36.24 20.84 13.41
C GLY A 141 36.04 19.38 13.81
N GLY A 142 37.13 18.63 13.95
CA GLY A 142 37.15 17.17 14.06
C GLY A 142 36.75 16.58 15.42
N GLY A 143 36.67 15.25 15.43
CA GLY A 143 36.47 14.44 16.62
C GLY A 143 36.11 13.00 16.23
N ARG A 144 37.14 12.15 16.11
CA ARG A 144 36.97 10.69 16.06
C ARG A 144 36.53 10.22 17.44
N GLU A 145 35.43 9.49 17.53
CA GLU A 145 35.21 8.45 18.53
C GLU A 145 34.05 7.56 18.07
N GLY A 146 34.27 6.24 18.14
CA GLY A 146 33.42 5.25 17.51
C GLY A 146 32.13 4.99 18.30
N LEU A 147 31.08 4.61 17.57
CA LEU A 147 30.07 3.68 18.08
C LEU A 147 29.44 2.92 16.91
N THR A 148 29.86 1.66 16.85
CA THR A 148 29.20 0.53 16.21
C THR A 148 27.69 0.52 16.39
N GLY A 149 26.94 0.20 15.32
CA GLY A 149 25.62 -0.43 15.45
C GLY A 149 24.50 0.18 14.61
N VAL A 150 24.35 -0.30 13.37
CA VAL A 150 23.04 -0.32 12.71
C VAL A 150 22.14 -1.28 13.51
N ARG A 151 21.00 -0.80 14.03
CA ARG A 151 19.89 -1.69 14.44
C ARG A 151 18.54 -1.15 13.96
N LYS A 152 18.14 -1.60 12.76
CA LYS A 152 16.74 -1.76 12.37
C LYS A 152 16.20 -3.02 13.07
N ASN A 153 15.56 -2.83 14.21
CA ASN A 153 14.60 -3.75 14.83
C ASN A 153 14.13 -3.07 16.11
N GLN A 154 13.05 -2.28 16.02
CA GLN A 154 12.28 -1.98 17.21
C GLN A 154 10.98 -2.76 17.08
N GLY A 155 11.00 -3.93 17.72
CA GLY A 155 9.79 -4.68 18.00
C GLY A 155 8.93 -3.86 18.95
N VAL A 156 7.63 -3.82 18.68
CA VAL A 156 6.66 -3.38 19.66
C VAL A 156 6.66 -4.41 20.79
N ALA A 157 7.28 -4.05 21.90
CA ALA A 157 7.21 -4.79 23.15
C ALA A 157 5.81 -4.62 23.74
N GLY A 158 4.87 -5.49 23.32
CA GLY A 158 3.48 -5.47 23.76
C GLY A 158 2.72 -6.76 23.43
N ARG A 159 3.10 -7.88 24.07
CA ARG A 159 2.54 -9.24 23.92
C ARG A 159 2.55 -9.76 22.47
N GLY A 160 3.69 -10.29 22.04
CA GLY A 160 3.84 -10.91 20.72
C GLY A 160 2.82 -12.04 20.50
N THR A 161 2.23 -12.08 19.31
CA THR A 161 1.36 -13.17 18.85
C THR A 161 2.20 -14.16 18.04
N PRO A 162 1.71 -15.39 17.79
CA PRO A 162 2.39 -16.31 16.88
C PRO A 162 2.66 -15.71 15.48
N ALA A 163 1.76 -14.85 14.97
CA ALA A 163 1.94 -14.14 13.70
C ALA A 163 3.12 -13.16 13.73
N THR A 164 3.19 -12.26 14.73
CA THR A 164 4.30 -11.30 14.82
C THR A 164 5.63 -12.00 15.14
N ALA A 165 5.60 -13.10 15.90
CA ALA A 165 6.76 -13.95 16.13
C ALA A 165 7.25 -14.68 14.86
N LEU A 166 6.36 -15.03 13.93
CA LEU A 166 6.73 -15.58 12.62
C LEU A 166 7.45 -14.51 11.78
N LEU A 167 6.90 -13.30 11.71
CA LEU A 167 7.48 -12.21 10.93
C LEU A 167 8.85 -11.78 11.43
N ALA A 168 9.02 -11.67 12.76
CA ALA A 168 10.31 -11.39 13.38
C ALA A 168 11.40 -12.42 13.00
N ARG A 169 11.03 -13.70 12.87
CA ARG A 169 11.94 -14.78 12.46
C ARG A 169 12.29 -14.72 10.97
N ARG A 170 11.32 -14.36 10.12
CA ARG A 170 11.47 -14.31 8.66
C ARG A 170 12.14 -13.03 8.14
N LYS A 171 12.25 -11.99 8.98
CA LYS A 171 12.89 -10.70 8.65
C LYS A 171 12.31 -10.03 7.41
N LEU A 172 11.01 -10.26 7.16
CA LEU A 172 10.28 -9.63 6.06
C LEU A 172 9.82 -8.23 6.46
N THR A 173 9.64 -7.37 5.45
CA THR A 173 9.16 -6.01 5.65
C THR A 173 7.67 -6.07 6.00
N HIS A 174 7.32 -5.54 7.18
CA HIS A 174 5.95 -5.45 7.64
C HIS A 174 5.80 -4.30 8.64
N VAL A 175 4.56 -3.86 8.85
CA VAL A 175 4.21 -2.91 9.90
C VAL A 175 3.11 -3.54 10.75
N VAL A 176 3.22 -3.40 12.07
CA VAL A 176 2.16 -3.83 13.00
C VAL A 176 1.40 -2.58 13.43
N HIS A 177 0.08 -2.62 13.25
CA HIS A 177 -0.82 -1.53 13.60
C HIS A 177 -1.67 -1.95 14.80
N GLU A 178 -1.64 -1.16 15.86
CA GLU A 178 -2.48 -1.37 17.04
C GLU A 178 -3.55 -0.28 17.11
N TYR A 179 -4.79 -0.67 17.40
CA TYR A 179 -5.92 0.24 17.51
C TYR A 179 -6.86 -0.18 18.65
N PRO A 180 -7.60 0.76 19.25
CA PRO A 180 -8.57 0.44 20.27
C PRO A 180 -9.64 -0.50 19.73
N HIS A 181 -9.90 -1.59 20.45
CA HIS A 181 -10.99 -2.52 20.16
C HIS A 181 -12.09 -2.37 21.21
N ASP A 182 -13.34 -2.19 20.78
CA ASP A 182 -14.51 -2.30 21.64
C ASP A 182 -14.98 -3.77 21.73
N PRO A 183 -14.91 -4.43 22.91
CA PRO A 183 -15.38 -5.80 23.09
C PRO A 183 -16.86 -6.02 22.71
N GLY A 184 -17.67 -4.95 22.68
CA GLY A 184 -19.09 -4.97 22.30
C GLY A 184 -19.37 -4.84 20.81
N ALA A 185 -18.35 -4.59 19.96
CA ALA A 185 -18.53 -4.42 18.53
C ALA A 185 -18.92 -5.73 17.82
N ALA A 186 -19.99 -5.67 17.02
CA ALA A 186 -20.58 -6.83 16.34
C ALA A 186 -19.86 -7.24 15.04
N SER A 187 -19.08 -6.34 14.42
CA SER A 187 -18.50 -6.55 13.09
C SER A 187 -16.99 -6.81 13.15
N PHE A 188 -16.60 -8.00 12.68
CA PHE A 188 -15.20 -8.44 12.68
C PHE A 188 -14.48 -7.88 11.45
N GLY A 189 -13.54 -6.96 11.65
CA GLY A 189 -12.64 -6.42 10.61
C GLY A 189 -13.02 -5.04 10.05
N ALA A 190 -14.30 -4.63 10.14
CA ALA A 190 -14.72 -3.26 9.76
C ALA A 190 -14.16 -2.20 10.73
N GLU A 191 -13.96 -2.57 11.99
CA GLU A 191 -13.38 -1.67 13.00
C GLU A 191 -11.95 -1.22 12.63
N ALA A 192 -11.14 -2.12 12.01
CA ALA A 192 -9.80 -1.77 11.56
C ALA A 192 -9.82 -0.72 10.44
N VAL A 193 -10.82 -0.76 9.56
CA VAL A 193 -11.00 0.22 8.48
C VAL A 193 -11.21 1.61 9.06
N GLU A 194 -12.14 1.74 10.01
CA GLU A 194 -12.45 3.02 10.66
C GLU A 194 -11.30 3.50 11.54
N ALA A 195 -10.76 2.63 12.39
CA ALA A 195 -9.74 2.99 13.37
C ALA A 195 -8.39 3.34 12.75
N LEU A 196 -8.01 2.69 11.64
CA LEU A 196 -6.75 2.94 10.94
C LEU A 196 -6.89 3.92 9.77
N GLY A 197 -8.12 4.28 9.39
CA GLY A 197 -8.38 5.17 8.26
C GLY A 197 -7.91 4.60 6.91
N VAL A 198 -8.03 3.27 6.76
CA VAL A 198 -7.56 2.52 5.59
C VAL A 198 -8.73 2.12 4.69
N GLU A 199 -8.45 1.75 3.44
CA GLU A 199 -9.48 1.31 2.51
C GLU A 199 -10.02 -0.08 2.91
N ALA A 200 -11.34 -0.27 2.90
CA ALA A 200 -11.98 -1.56 3.20
C ALA A 200 -11.55 -2.70 2.25
N GLY A 201 -11.23 -2.40 0.99
CA GLY A 201 -10.69 -3.37 0.05
C GLY A 201 -9.29 -3.88 0.43
N ARG A 202 -8.52 -3.08 1.20
CA ARG A 202 -7.15 -3.41 1.64
C ARG A 202 -7.09 -4.18 2.94
N VAL A 203 -8.18 -4.26 3.69
CA VAL A 203 -8.24 -5.02 4.94
C VAL A 203 -8.87 -6.38 4.64
N PHE A 204 -8.19 -7.45 5.01
CA PHE A 204 -8.60 -8.81 4.70
C PHE A 204 -8.92 -9.57 5.98
N LYS A 205 -10.13 -10.14 6.02
CA LYS A 205 -10.54 -11.07 7.07
C LYS A 205 -10.07 -12.48 6.74
N THR A 206 -9.63 -13.18 7.77
CA THR A 206 -9.25 -14.59 7.67
C THR A 206 -10.37 -15.46 8.19
N LEU A 207 -10.89 -16.32 7.32
CA LEU A 207 -11.99 -17.24 7.58
C LEU A 207 -11.47 -18.67 7.50
N VAL A 208 -12.02 -19.54 8.34
CA VAL A 208 -11.74 -20.99 8.30
C VAL A 208 -12.98 -21.70 7.79
N THR A 209 -12.80 -22.51 6.77
CA THR A 209 -13.84 -23.29 6.09
C THR A 209 -13.50 -24.77 6.12
N ASP A 210 -14.50 -25.61 5.93
CA ASP A 210 -14.33 -27.01 5.59
C ASP A 210 -14.57 -27.17 4.08
N VAL A 211 -13.60 -27.73 3.36
CA VAL A 211 -13.72 -28.11 1.96
C VAL A 211 -13.58 -29.62 1.86
N ASP A 212 -14.68 -30.31 1.57
CA ASP A 212 -14.78 -31.78 1.52
C ASP A 212 -14.10 -32.51 2.71
N GLY A 213 -14.29 -32.01 3.94
CA GLY A 213 -13.71 -32.56 5.17
C GLY A 213 -12.32 -32.03 5.51
N THR A 214 -11.76 -31.13 4.69
CA THR A 214 -10.44 -30.52 4.90
C THR A 214 -10.58 -29.07 5.31
N LEU A 215 -10.10 -28.74 6.52
CA LEU A 215 -10.03 -27.35 6.96
C LEU A 215 -9.11 -26.53 6.05
N THR A 216 -9.65 -25.44 5.52
CA THR A 216 -9.02 -24.54 4.56
C THR A 216 -9.20 -23.10 5.06
N VAL A 217 -8.20 -22.27 4.84
CA VAL A 217 -8.21 -20.85 5.18
C VAL A 217 -8.56 -20.05 3.93
N ALA A 218 -9.52 -19.14 4.06
CA ALA A 218 -9.87 -18.16 3.05
C ALA A 218 -9.56 -16.76 3.57
N VAL A 219 -8.77 -15.99 2.83
CA VAL A 219 -8.40 -14.62 3.15
C VAL A 219 -9.06 -13.70 2.13
N VAL A 220 -10.09 -12.98 2.54
CA VAL A 220 -10.95 -12.17 1.64
C VAL A 220 -11.08 -10.72 2.15
N PRO A 221 -11.33 -9.73 1.28
CA PRO A 221 -11.56 -8.35 1.71
C PRO A 221 -12.70 -8.25 2.73
N VAL A 222 -12.57 -7.34 3.71
CA VAL A 222 -13.65 -7.07 4.67
C VAL A 222 -14.84 -6.40 3.98
N ALA A 223 -14.62 -5.74 2.84
CA ALA A 223 -15.64 -5.08 2.02
C ALA A 223 -16.66 -6.04 1.39
N GLY A 224 -16.35 -7.34 1.29
CA GLY A 224 -17.20 -8.34 0.65
C GLY A 224 -17.48 -9.56 1.52
N SER A 225 -18.00 -10.60 0.91
CA SER A 225 -18.24 -11.91 1.52
C SER A 225 -17.43 -13.02 0.84
N LEU A 226 -17.36 -14.21 1.44
CA LEU A 226 -16.66 -15.35 0.86
C LEU A 226 -17.59 -16.10 -0.12
N ASP A 227 -17.14 -16.30 -1.36
CA ASP A 227 -17.74 -17.25 -2.28
C ASP A 227 -17.22 -18.67 -1.97
N LEU A 228 -18.07 -19.46 -1.30
CA LEU A 228 -17.77 -20.85 -0.96
C LEU A 228 -17.57 -21.74 -2.20
N LYS A 229 -18.25 -21.46 -3.32
CA LYS A 229 -18.07 -22.24 -4.55
C LYS A 229 -16.73 -21.91 -5.19
N GLY A 230 -16.39 -20.62 -5.29
CA GLY A 230 -15.09 -20.15 -5.73
C GLY A 230 -13.96 -20.75 -4.91
N LEU A 231 -14.10 -20.78 -3.59
CA LEU A 231 -13.11 -21.40 -2.69
C LEU A 231 -12.95 -22.90 -2.94
N ALA A 232 -14.05 -23.65 -3.02
CA ALA A 232 -14.00 -25.08 -3.30
C ALA A 232 -13.25 -25.34 -4.62
N ALA A 233 -13.58 -24.60 -5.68
CA ALA A 233 -12.92 -24.73 -6.97
C ALA A 233 -11.42 -24.39 -6.90
N ALA A 234 -11.04 -23.34 -6.17
CA ALA A 234 -9.64 -22.89 -6.03
C ALA A 234 -8.71 -23.94 -5.40
N VAL A 235 -9.26 -24.84 -4.56
CA VAL A 235 -8.49 -25.93 -3.95
C VAL A 235 -8.80 -27.31 -4.56
N GLY A 236 -9.53 -27.35 -5.68
CA GLY A 236 -9.89 -28.60 -6.37
C GLY A 236 -10.97 -29.44 -5.67
N GLY A 237 -11.71 -28.84 -4.74
CA GLY A 237 -12.83 -29.46 -4.03
C GLY A 237 -14.17 -29.30 -4.75
N LYS A 238 -15.19 -30.00 -4.25
CA LYS A 238 -16.57 -30.01 -4.76
C LYS A 238 -17.49 -29.12 -3.93
N ARG A 239 -17.29 -29.07 -2.61
CA ARG A 239 -18.13 -28.30 -1.69
C ARG A 239 -17.31 -27.66 -0.58
N ALA A 240 -17.64 -26.41 -0.27
CA ALA A 240 -17.12 -25.71 0.90
C ALA A 240 -18.26 -25.25 1.82
N ALA A 241 -17.99 -25.24 3.12
CA ALA A 241 -18.85 -24.67 4.16
C ALA A 241 -18.01 -23.93 5.20
N MET A 242 -18.61 -23.05 5.99
CA MET A 242 -17.91 -22.46 7.13
C MET A 242 -17.54 -23.56 8.14
N ALA A 243 -16.32 -23.51 8.66
CA ALA A 243 -15.88 -24.49 9.65
C ALA A 243 -16.59 -24.25 10.99
N ASP A 244 -16.68 -25.31 11.80
CA ASP A 244 -17.08 -25.18 13.19
C ASP A 244 -16.12 -24.21 13.93
N PRO A 245 -16.64 -23.18 14.64
CA PRO A 245 -15.80 -22.19 15.29
C PRO A 245 -14.85 -22.78 16.32
N VAL A 246 -15.27 -23.77 17.11
CA VAL A 246 -14.43 -24.38 18.17
C VAL A 246 -13.29 -25.16 17.53
N LEU A 247 -13.58 -25.92 16.47
CA LEU A 247 -12.57 -26.61 15.67
C LEU A 247 -11.60 -25.62 14.99
N ALA A 248 -12.10 -24.51 14.45
CA ALA A 248 -11.26 -23.48 13.84
C ALA A 248 -10.30 -22.85 14.85
N GLU A 249 -10.79 -22.46 16.03
CA GLU A 249 -9.96 -21.89 17.10
C GLU A 249 -8.93 -22.90 17.62
N ARG A 250 -9.34 -24.16 17.85
CA ARG A 250 -8.43 -25.23 18.27
C ARG A 250 -7.36 -25.54 17.21
N THR A 251 -7.71 -25.53 15.93
CA THR A 251 -6.78 -25.84 14.85
C THR A 251 -5.80 -24.70 14.59
N THR A 252 -6.29 -23.47 14.55
CA THR A 252 -5.47 -22.28 14.25
C THR A 252 -4.69 -21.80 15.47
N GLY A 253 -5.20 -22.02 16.67
CA GLY A 253 -4.64 -21.45 17.90
C GLY A 253 -4.98 -19.99 18.15
N TYR A 254 -5.87 -19.42 17.34
CA TYR A 254 -6.43 -18.08 17.52
C TYR A 254 -7.88 -18.14 17.95
N VAL A 255 -8.42 -17.01 18.41
CA VAL A 255 -9.83 -16.85 18.78
C VAL A 255 -10.57 -16.16 17.64
N ARG A 256 -11.85 -16.47 17.44
CA ARG A 256 -12.70 -15.83 16.44
C ARG A 256 -12.69 -14.30 16.58
N GLY A 257 -12.56 -13.62 15.44
CA GLY A 257 -12.39 -12.16 15.35
C GLY A 257 -10.94 -11.69 15.47
N GLY A 258 -9.99 -12.59 15.77
CA GLY A 258 -8.55 -12.30 15.74
C GLY A 258 -7.75 -13.43 15.09
N ILE A 259 -8.38 -14.23 14.21
CA ILE A 259 -7.67 -15.29 13.49
C ILE A 259 -6.75 -14.64 12.46
N SER A 260 -5.46 -14.91 12.57
CA SER A 260 -4.46 -14.52 11.58
C SER A 260 -4.31 -15.61 10.51
N PRO A 261 -3.99 -15.27 9.25
CA PRO A 261 -3.55 -16.27 8.28
C PRO A 261 -2.11 -16.73 8.58
N LEU A 262 -1.39 -16.02 9.45
CA LEU A 262 0.00 -16.26 9.80
C LEU A 262 0.14 -16.90 11.19
N GLY A 263 1.14 -17.77 11.34
CA GLY A 263 1.50 -18.32 12.66
C GLY A 263 0.46 -19.27 13.27
N GLN A 264 -0.41 -19.87 12.45
CA GLN A 264 -1.38 -20.86 12.93
C GLN A 264 -0.68 -22.11 13.49
N ARG A 265 -1.26 -22.73 14.52
CA ARG A 265 -0.73 -23.94 15.17
C ARG A 265 -0.59 -25.10 14.18
N LYS A 266 -1.62 -25.34 13.37
CA LYS A 266 -1.55 -26.22 12.20
C LYS A 266 -1.54 -25.36 10.95
N ARG A 267 -0.62 -25.62 10.03
CA ARG A 267 -0.63 -24.99 8.70
C ARG A 267 -1.75 -25.59 7.87
N LEU A 268 -2.69 -24.76 7.43
CA LEU A 268 -3.84 -25.16 6.62
C LEU A 268 -3.61 -24.75 5.15
N PRO A 269 -4.19 -25.50 4.19
CA PRO A 269 -4.36 -25.00 2.83
C PRO A 269 -4.97 -23.60 2.89
N THR A 270 -4.37 -22.65 2.20
CA THR A 270 -4.77 -21.24 2.26
C THR A 270 -5.05 -20.73 0.86
N VAL A 271 -6.15 -20.01 0.71
CA VAL A 271 -6.46 -19.25 -0.49
C VAL A 271 -6.60 -17.79 -0.10
N VAL A 272 -5.89 -16.93 -0.82
CA VAL A 272 -6.00 -15.48 -0.71
C VAL A 272 -6.79 -14.99 -1.92
N ASP A 273 -7.73 -14.10 -1.69
CA ASP A 273 -8.50 -13.52 -2.79
C ASP A 273 -7.60 -12.76 -3.75
N SER A 274 -7.83 -12.93 -5.05
CA SER A 274 -6.98 -12.34 -6.09
C SER A 274 -6.95 -10.81 -6.05
N SER A 275 -7.97 -10.13 -5.48
CA SER A 275 -7.94 -8.68 -5.28
C SER A 275 -6.81 -8.18 -4.38
N ALA A 276 -6.20 -9.06 -3.56
CA ALA A 276 -5.03 -8.69 -2.78
C ALA A 276 -3.88 -8.19 -3.68
N ALA A 277 -3.76 -8.75 -4.89
CA ALA A 277 -2.71 -8.37 -5.84
C ALA A 277 -2.88 -6.95 -6.41
N ASP A 278 -4.06 -6.34 -6.25
CA ASP A 278 -4.33 -4.97 -6.69
C ASP A 278 -3.71 -3.91 -5.76
N PHE A 279 -3.17 -4.34 -4.61
CA PHE A 279 -2.61 -3.46 -3.58
C PHE A 279 -1.12 -3.70 -3.37
N ALA A 280 -0.38 -2.61 -3.08
CA ALA A 280 1.03 -2.72 -2.71
C ALA A 280 1.22 -3.40 -1.34
N THR A 281 0.30 -3.13 -0.41
CA THR A 281 0.21 -3.77 0.90
C THR A 281 -1.24 -3.98 1.29
N VAL A 282 -1.48 -5.06 2.03
CA VAL A 282 -2.77 -5.45 2.59
C VAL A 282 -2.65 -5.59 4.10
N TYR A 283 -3.78 -5.46 4.80
CA TYR A 283 -3.90 -5.66 6.24
C TYR A 283 -4.54 -7.01 6.52
N VAL A 284 -3.92 -7.78 7.40
CA VAL A 284 -4.50 -9.03 7.93
C VAL A 284 -4.32 -9.07 9.44
N SER A 285 -5.28 -9.69 10.14
CA SER A 285 -5.24 -9.76 11.60
C SER A 285 -3.90 -10.29 12.09
N ALA A 286 -3.36 -9.64 13.12
CA ALA A 286 -2.12 -10.02 13.76
C ALA A 286 -2.28 -11.16 14.78
N GLY A 287 -3.45 -11.79 14.90
CA GLY A 287 -3.66 -12.90 15.83
C GLY A 287 -4.34 -12.52 17.15
N ARG A 288 -4.77 -11.26 17.28
CA ARG A 288 -5.65 -10.77 18.34
C ARG A 288 -6.45 -9.58 17.82
N ARG A 289 -7.52 -9.24 18.53
CA ARG A 289 -8.33 -8.05 18.21
C ARG A 289 -7.55 -6.76 18.49
N GLY A 290 -7.84 -5.69 17.75
CA GLY A 290 -7.14 -4.42 17.87
C GLY A 290 -5.71 -4.45 17.32
N LEU A 291 -5.33 -5.48 16.56
CA LEU A 291 -3.97 -5.63 16.05
C LEU A 291 -3.98 -6.19 14.62
N GLU A 292 -3.41 -5.43 13.68
CA GLU A 292 -3.29 -5.78 12.26
C GLU A 292 -1.82 -5.81 11.82
N ILE A 293 -1.53 -6.61 10.80
CA ILE A 293 -0.24 -6.64 10.11
C ILE A 293 -0.46 -6.08 8.72
N GLU A 294 0.26 -5.03 8.38
CA GLU A 294 0.42 -4.55 7.01
C GLU A 294 1.65 -5.21 6.38
N LEU A 295 1.47 -5.89 5.25
CA LEU A 295 2.52 -6.57 4.51
C LEU A 295 2.18 -6.64 3.01
N SER A 296 3.17 -6.98 2.17
CA SER A 296 2.91 -7.16 0.74
C SER A 296 2.07 -8.43 0.49
N PRO A 297 1.19 -8.45 -0.53
CA PRO A 297 0.47 -9.67 -0.91
C PRO A 297 1.40 -10.83 -1.27
N ALA A 298 2.56 -10.54 -1.87
CA ALA A 298 3.57 -11.53 -2.22
C ALA A 298 4.15 -12.21 -0.97
N ASP A 299 4.52 -11.43 0.05
CA ASP A 299 5.01 -11.96 1.33
C ASP A 299 3.91 -12.76 2.05
N LEU A 300 2.67 -12.27 2.01
CA LEU A 300 1.53 -12.99 2.57
C LEU A 300 1.36 -14.36 1.90
N VAL A 301 1.41 -14.42 0.56
CA VAL A 301 1.33 -15.67 -0.22
C VAL A 301 2.51 -16.58 0.08
N GLU A 302 3.74 -16.07 0.17
CA GLU A 302 4.93 -16.87 0.49
C GLU A 302 4.82 -17.49 1.89
N LEU A 303 4.48 -16.68 2.90
CA LEU A 303 4.40 -17.12 4.29
C LEU A 303 3.31 -18.18 4.49
N THR A 304 2.16 -17.99 3.84
CA THR A 304 1.01 -18.90 3.92
C THR A 304 1.11 -20.07 2.95
N GLY A 305 1.94 -19.97 1.91
CA GLY A 305 1.94 -20.89 0.78
C GLY A 305 0.59 -20.93 0.08
N ALA A 306 -0.09 -19.77 0.02
CA ALA A 306 -1.44 -19.69 -0.47
C ALA A 306 -1.53 -19.77 -2.00
N VAL A 307 -2.70 -20.17 -2.46
CA VAL A 307 -3.13 -19.96 -3.86
C VAL A 307 -3.85 -18.61 -3.94
N LEU A 308 -3.60 -17.83 -5.00
CA LEU A 308 -4.41 -16.66 -5.34
C LEU A 308 -5.55 -17.07 -6.25
N ALA A 309 -6.79 -16.74 -5.88
CA ALA A 309 -7.98 -17.05 -6.69
C ALA A 309 -9.13 -16.08 -6.37
N PRO A 310 -10.07 -15.84 -7.31
CA PRO A 310 -11.25 -15.02 -7.04
C PRO A 310 -12.22 -15.81 -6.15
N ILE A 311 -12.19 -15.51 -4.85
CA ILE A 311 -13.00 -16.18 -3.82
C ILE A 311 -13.84 -15.19 -3.01
N ALA A 312 -13.81 -13.90 -3.34
CA ALA A 312 -14.69 -12.89 -2.76
C ALA A 312 -15.94 -12.67 -3.63
N ALA A 313 -17.07 -12.43 -2.98
CA ALA A 313 -18.31 -11.93 -3.56
C ALA A 313 -18.61 -10.52 -3.03
N ALA A 314 -19.18 -9.67 -3.89
CA ALA A 314 -19.59 -8.30 -3.53
C ALA A 314 -20.72 -8.29 -2.48
#